data_AF-A0A2G5V6V4-F1
#
_entry.id   AF-A0A2G5V6V4-F1
#
_cell.length_a   1.000
_cell.length_b   1.000
_cell.length_c   1.000
_cell.angle_alpha   90.00
_cell.angle_beta   90.00
_cell.angle_gamma   90.00
#
_symmetry.space_group_name_H-M   'P 1'
#
loop_
_entity.id
_entity.type
_entity.pdbx_description
1 polymer ?
#
loop_
_entity_poly.entity_id
_entity_poly.type
_entity_poly.pdbx_seq_one_letter_code
_entity_poly.pdbx_strand_id
1 'polypeptide(L)'
;MERPVSDHMKPVNVKLRLILQQLVDVDEKNQVITLVVWTQYTWNDYKMKWSPEEYGNITSLQIPFGTLWKPDILLFNSANEHFDSSFPVNMVVSNDGSVLFTPPAIMQFSCSLSMTWFPYDEQVCYLKVGVLKKCITVFPLLEAHPSLQL
;
A
#
# COMPACT_ATOMS: atom_id res chain seq x y z
N MET A 1 17.40 2.13 -8.41
CA MET A 1 17.65 2.50 -7.00
C MET A 1 17.86 1.24 -6.18
N GLU A 2 18.75 1.31 -5.20
CA GLU A 2 19.10 0.18 -4.35
C GLU A 2 18.21 0.08 -3.11
N ARG A 3 18.08 -1.12 -2.55
CA ARG A 3 17.28 -1.41 -1.37
C ARG A 3 17.94 -0.77 -0.12
N PRO A 4 17.21 -0.01 0.71
CA PRO A 4 17.79 0.74 1.82
C PRO A 4 18.02 -0.15 3.06
N VAL A 5 19.04 -1.00 3.01
CA VAL A 5 19.48 -1.81 4.15
C VAL A 5 20.99 -1.65 4.35
N SER A 6 21.41 -1.56 5.61
CA SER A 6 22.84 -1.56 5.96
C SER A 6 23.46 -2.95 5.89
N ASP A 7 22.67 -3.98 6.20
CA ASP A 7 23.05 -5.39 6.16
C ASP A 7 22.24 -6.12 5.07
N HIS A 8 22.92 -6.56 4.01
CA HIS A 8 22.27 -7.22 2.88
C HIS A 8 21.51 -8.50 3.25
N MET A 9 21.83 -9.13 4.38
CA MET A 9 21.15 -10.34 4.87
C MET A 9 19.80 -10.04 5.52
N LYS A 10 19.57 -8.79 5.96
CA LYS A 10 18.32 -8.41 6.62
C LYS A 10 17.27 -7.95 5.61
N PRO A 11 15.98 -8.22 5.83
CA PRO A 11 14.91 -7.69 4.99
C PRO A 11 14.66 -6.21 5.29
N VAL A 12 14.03 -5.50 4.33
CA VAL A 12 13.41 -4.21 4.61
C VAL A 12 11.99 -4.45 5.12
N ASN A 13 11.69 -3.91 6.30
CA ASN A 13 10.36 -4.00 6.88
C ASN A 13 9.50 -2.85 6.34
N VAL A 14 8.44 -3.21 5.63
CA VAL A 14 7.46 -2.27 5.08
C VAL A 14 6.14 -2.48 5.81
N LYS A 15 5.58 -1.42 6.36
CA LYS A 15 4.22 -1.42 6.89
C LYS A 15 3.27 -1.00 5.78
N LEU A 16 2.24 -1.80 5.53
CA LEU A 16 1.19 -1.51 4.56
C LEU A 16 -0.11 -1.23 5.31
N ARG A 17 -0.74 -0.11 5.01
CA ARG A 17 -2.11 0.21 5.43
C ARG A 17 -2.94 0.51 4.18
N LEU A 18 -4.10 -0.14 4.07
CA LEU A 18 -5.08 0.13 3.03
C LEU A 18 -6.19 0.97 3.64
N ILE A 19 -6.50 2.12 3.05
CA ILE A 19 -7.58 3.00 3.48
C ILE A 19 -8.63 3.01 2.37
N LEU A 20 -9.75 2.34 2.60
CA LEU A 20 -10.86 2.34 1.65
C LEU A 20 -11.44 3.76 1.54
N GLN A 21 -11.62 4.25 0.32
CA GLN A 21 -12.33 5.50 0.05
C GLN A 21 -13.72 5.22 -0.48
N GLN A 22 -13.81 4.32 -1.46
CA GLN A 22 -15.05 4.05 -2.15
C GLN A 22 -15.07 2.63 -2.74
N LEU A 23 -16.23 1.98 -2.63
CA LEU A 23 -16.63 0.88 -3.49
C LEU A 23 -17.26 1.49 -4.75
N VAL A 24 -16.58 1.36 -5.89
CA VAL A 24 -17.01 1.99 -7.15
C VAL A 24 -18.01 1.11 -7.86
N ASP A 25 -17.70 -0.17 -7.98
CA ASP A 25 -18.47 -1.11 -8.78
C ASP A 25 -18.32 -2.55 -8.27
N VAL A 26 -19.38 -3.32 -8.45
CA VAL A 26 -19.44 -4.76 -8.23
C VAL A 26 -20.02 -5.36 -9.51
N ASP A 27 -19.16 -5.95 -10.33
CA ASP A 27 -19.55 -6.62 -11.56
C ASP A 27 -19.82 -8.09 -11.23
N GLU A 28 -21.08 -8.42 -10.94
CA GLU A 28 -21.45 -9.77 -10.50
C GLU A 28 -21.27 -10.81 -11.61
N LYS A 29 -21.46 -10.37 -12.86
CA LYS A 29 -21.33 -11.23 -14.05
C LYS A 29 -19.87 -11.65 -14.26
N ASN A 30 -18.94 -10.71 -14.12
CA ASN A 30 -17.51 -10.96 -14.33
C ASN A 30 -16.76 -11.28 -13.03
N GLN A 31 -17.45 -11.26 -11.88
CA GLN A 31 -16.89 -11.54 -10.56
C GLN A 31 -15.74 -10.60 -10.19
N VAL A 32 -15.90 -9.30 -10.49
CA VAL A 32 -14.89 -8.25 -10.28
C VAL A 32 -15.43 -7.16 -9.37
N ILE A 33 -14.61 -6.74 -8.41
CA ILE A 33 -14.88 -5.56 -7.57
C ILE A 33 -13.88 -4.46 -7.88
N THR A 34 -14.36 -3.23 -8.01
CA THR A 34 -13.55 -2.03 -8.21
C THR A 34 -13.59 -1.14 -6.97
N LEU A 35 -12.43 -0.88 -6.38
CA LEU A 35 -12.26 0.01 -5.22
C LEU A 35 -11.36 1.19 -5.54
N VAL A 36 -11.65 2.33 -4.92
CA VAL A 36 -10.69 3.42 -4.76
C VAL A 36 -10.14 3.37 -3.34
N VAL A 37 -8.82 3.27 -3.22
CA VAL A 37 -8.14 3.15 -1.93
C VAL A 37 -6.93 4.08 -1.87
N TRP A 38 -6.53 4.49 -0.67
CA TRP A 38 -5.17 4.98 -0.43
C TRP A 38 -4.32 3.82 0.07
N THR A 39 -3.20 3.58 -0.60
CA THR A 39 -2.20 2.60 -0.15
C THR A 39 -1.11 3.35 0.58
N GLN A 40 -1.03 3.19 1.90
CA GLN A 40 0.00 3.82 2.72
C GLN A 40 1.11 2.81 3.01
N TYR A 41 2.32 3.16 2.59
CA TYR A 41 3.55 2.43 2.84
C TYR A 41 4.43 3.20 3.82
N THR A 42 5.00 2.50 4.79
CA THR A 42 5.98 3.07 5.71
C THR A 42 7.18 2.15 5.86
N TRP A 43 8.39 2.68 5.67
CA TRP A 43 9.65 1.98 5.92
C TRP A 43 10.69 2.93 6.51
N ASN A 44 11.83 2.41 6.94
CA ASN A 44 12.96 3.23 7.39
C ASN A 44 14.10 3.11 6.39
N ASP A 45 14.62 4.25 5.93
CA ASP A 45 15.81 4.35 5.11
C ASP A 45 16.95 4.97 5.93
N TYR A 46 18.00 4.17 6.17
CA TYR A 46 19.13 4.60 6.98
C TYR A 46 19.95 5.73 6.33
N LYS A 47 19.88 5.88 4.99
CA LYS A 47 20.59 6.93 4.26
C LYS A 47 19.91 8.29 4.37
N MET A 48 18.65 8.30 4.79
CA MET A 48 17.80 9.49 4.87
C MET A 48 17.69 10.02 6.30
N LYS A 49 18.73 9.80 7.13
CA LYS A 49 18.80 10.31 8.50
C LYS A 49 19.63 11.58 8.56
N TRP A 50 19.14 12.58 9.28
CA TRP A 50 19.90 13.83 9.53
C TRP A 50 19.59 14.39 10.92
N SER A 51 20.52 15.20 11.45
CA SER A 51 20.30 15.96 12.67
C SER A 51 19.59 17.27 12.32
N PRO A 52 18.36 17.55 12.81
CA PRO A 52 17.66 18.79 12.50
C PRO A 52 18.45 20.05 12.85
N GLU A 53 19.29 19.98 13.90
CA GLU A 53 20.13 21.09 14.37
C GLU A 53 21.11 21.59 13.29
N GLU A 54 21.57 20.70 12.41
CA GLU A 54 22.48 21.03 11.30
C GLU A 54 21.76 21.66 10.10
N TYR A 55 20.43 21.53 10.04
CA TYR A 55 19.59 21.92 8.89
C TYR A 55 18.45 22.85 9.30
N GLY A 56 18.68 23.74 10.28
CA GLY A 56 17.71 24.76 10.66
C GLY A 56 16.42 24.22 11.29
N ASN A 57 16.52 23.13 12.07
CA ASN A 57 15.41 22.41 12.70
C ASN A 57 14.40 21.81 11.73
N ILE A 58 14.80 21.53 10.49
CA ILE A 58 13.96 20.81 9.53
C ILE A 58 13.83 19.35 9.99
N THR A 59 12.60 18.89 10.23
CA THR A 59 12.30 17.53 10.69
C THR A 59 11.68 16.65 9.62
N SER A 60 11.16 17.23 8.54
CA SER A 60 10.58 16.47 7.42
C SER A 60 10.77 17.16 6.09
N LEU A 61 10.83 16.37 5.02
CA LEU A 61 11.01 16.81 3.64
C LEU A 61 10.05 16.07 2.71
N GLN A 62 9.55 16.79 1.69
CA GLN A 62 8.84 16.17 0.58
C GLN A 62 9.81 15.86 -0.55
N ILE A 63 9.83 14.61 -0.98
CA ILE A 63 10.77 14.07 -1.93
C ILE A 63 10.00 13.62 -3.18
N PRO A 64 10.34 14.11 -4.38
CA PRO A 64 9.60 13.79 -5.61
C PRO A 64 9.51 12.30 -5.90
N PHE A 65 8.41 11.86 -6.52
CA PHE A 65 8.25 10.47 -6.96
C PHE A 65 9.44 10.03 -7.83
N GLY A 66 9.88 8.78 -7.64
CA GLY A 66 10.94 8.17 -8.44
C GLY A 66 12.36 8.60 -8.05
N THR A 67 12.55 9.37 -6.98
CA THR A 67 13.88 9.75 -6.44
C THR A 67 14.38 8.80 -5.33
N LEU A 68 13.46 8.14 -4.62
CA LEU A 68 13.75 7.14 -3.58
C LEU A 68 13.34 5.74 -4.01
N TRP A 69 14.00 4.75 -3.40
CA TRP A 69 13.57 3.37 -3.51
C TRP A 69 12.15 3.19 -2.97
N LYS A 70 11.32 2.43 -3.69
CA LYS A 70 9.99 2.00 -3.24
C LYS A 70 9.89 0.48 -3.27
N PRO A 71 9.05 -0.13 -2.41
CA PRO A 71 8.77 -1.56 -2.48
C PRO A 71 7.90 -1.91 -3.70
N ASP A 72 8.11 -3.11 -4.25
CA ASP A 72 7.31 -3.68 -5.34
C ASP A 72 6.19 -4.55 -4.73
N ILE A 73 5.12 -3.90 -4.25
CA ILE A 73 3.94 -4.55 -3.69
C ILE A 73 2.87 -4.67 -4.75
N LEU A 74 2.32 -5.87 -4.93
CA LEU A 74 1.37 -6.21 -6.00
C LEU A 74 0.08 -6.80 -5.45
N LEU A 75 -0.99 -6.65 -6.23
CA LEU A 75 -2.28 -7.30 -6.06
C LEU A 75 -2.33 -8.57 -6.92
N PHE A 76 -2.23 -9.74 -6.29
CA PHE A 76 -2.13 -11.03 -6.98
C PHE A 76 -3.42 -11.49 -7.66
N ASN A 77 -4.58 -11.10 -7.12
CA ASN A 77 -5.87 -11.35 -7.75
C ASN A 77 -6.39 -10.12 -8.51
N SER A 78 -5.48 -9.33 -9.10
CA SER A 78 -5.85 -8.21 -9.95
C SER A 78 -6.66 -8.70 -11.16
N ALA A 79 -7.77 -8.02 -11.43
CA ALA A 79 -8.56 -8.19 -12.65
C ALA A 79 -8.22 -7.12 -13.71
N ASN A 80 -7.31 -6.19 -13.39
CA ASN A 80 -6.80 -5.18 -14.31
C ASN A 80 -5.53 -5.68 -15.01
N GLU A 81 -5.38 -5.37 -16.29
CA GLU A 81 -4.18 -5.62 -17.10
C GLU A 81 -2.94 -4.85 -16.59
N HIS A 82 -3.15 -3.70 -15.93
CA HIS A 82 -2.11 -2.89 -15.33
C HIS A 82 -1.88 -3.30 -13.86
N PHE A 83 -0.73 -3.95 -13.59
CA PHE A 83 -0.39 -4.46 -12.26
C PHE A 83 -0.02 -3.39 -11.23
N ASP A 84 0.42 -2.19 -11.66
CA ASP A 84 0.61 -1.02 -10.80
C ASP A 84 -0.43 0.04 -11.20
N SER A 85 -1.49 0.15 -10.40
CA SER A 85 -2.57 1.11 -10.59
C SER A 85 -2.46 2.34 -9.67
N SER A 86 -1.27 2.54 -9.08
CA SER A 86 -0.99 3.64 -8.16
C SER A 86 -0.63 4.92 -8.91
N PHE A 87 -1.13 6.06 -8.47
CA PHE A 87 -0.74 7.35 -9.05
C PHE A 87 0.57 7.86 -8.43
N PRO A 88 1.48 8.48 -9.23
CA PRO A 88 2.73 9.00 -8.71
C PRO A 88 2.48 10.21 -7.78
N VAL A 89 2.94 10.11 -6.54
CA VAL A 89 2.88 11.18 -5.54
C VAL A 89 4.22 11.34 -4.83
N ASN A 90 4.45 12.52 -4.26
CA ASN A 90 5.66 12.77 -3.46
C ASN A 90 5.67 11.88 -2.21
N MET A 91 6.88 11.53 -1.77
CA MET A 91 7.12 10.85 -0.51
C MET A 91 7.42 11.87 0.58
N VAL A 92 7.05 11.57 1.82
CA VAL A 92 7.43 12.35 2.99
C VAL A 92 8.51 11.59 3.74
N VAL A 93 9.64 12.24 3.98
CA VAL A 93 10.76 11.67 4.72
C VAL A 93 10.93 12.46 6.01
N SER A 94 11.03 11.76 7.14
CA SER A 94 11.33 12.34 8.45
C SER A 94 12.82 12.20 8.78
N ASN A 95 13.33 13.07 9.65
CA ASN A 95 14.75 13.15 10.00
C ASN A 95 15.32 11.87 10.65
N ASP A 96 14.47 11.04 11.22
CA ASP A 96 14.79 9.72 11.75
C ASP A 96 14.93 8.64 10.65
N GLY A 97 14.83 9.03 9.37
CA GLY A 97 14.89 8.15 8.20
C GLY A 97 13.57 7.44 7.90
N SER A 98 12.49 7.74 8.62
CA SER A 98 11.18 7.16 8.32
C SER A 98 10.62 7.76 7.04
N VAL A 99 10.22 6.90 6.10
CA VAL A 99 9.63 7.29 4.81
C VAL A 99 8.17 6.89 4.79
N LEU A 100 7.32 7.84 4.43
CA LEU A 100 5.89 7.68 4.22
C LEU A 100 5.56 7.90 2.73
N PHE A 101 4.91 6.92 2.12
CA PHE A 101 4.45 7.00 0.74
C PHE A 101 2.99 6.57 0.67
N THR A 102 2.11 7.48 0.27
CA THR A 102 0.65 7.24 0.29
C THR A 102 0.01 7.58 -1.05
N PRO A 103 0.27 6.82 -2.13
CA PRO A 103 -0.43 7.03 -3.38
C PRO A 103 -1.90 6.58 -3.29
N PRO A 104 -2.81 7.24 -4.01
CA PRO A 104 -4.12 6.68 -4.31
C PRO A 104 -3.97 5.58 -5.37
N ALA A 105 -4.83 4.57 -5.30
CA ALA A 105 -4.85 3.45 -6.23
C ALA A 105 -6.29 3.02 -6.56
N ILE A 106 -6.50 2.58 -7.80
CA ILE A 106 -7.74 1.92 -8.21
C ILE A 106 -7.46 0.41 -8.21
N MET A 107 -8.09 -0.33 -7.29
CA MET A 107 -7.92 -1.77 -7.17
C MET A 107 -9.11 -2.49 -7.79
N GLN A 108 -8.87 -3.15 -8.92
CA GLN A 108 -9.83 -4.09 -9.51
C GLN A 108 -9.35 -5.50 -9.23
N PHE A 109 -10.20 -6.31 -8.59
CA PHE A 109 -9.80 -7.66 -8.21
C PHE A 109 -10.93 -8.65 -8.35
N SER A 110 -10.54 -9.90 -8.64
CA SER A 110 -11.48 -11.01 -8.73
C SER A 110 -11.96 -11.41 -7.35
N CYS A 111 -13.27 -11.53 -7.18
CA CYS A 111 -13.94 -12.03 -6.00
C CYS A 111 -15.03 -13.03 -6.37
N SER A 112 -15.07 -14.20 -5.73
CA SER A 112 -16.13 -15.19 -5.96
C SER A 112 -17.44 -14.73 -5.32
N LEU A 113 -18.38 -14.29 -6.13
CA LEU A 113 -19.69 -13.82 -5.69
C LEU A 113 -20.75 -14.92 -5.77
N SER A 114 -21.64 -14.97 -4.78
CA SER A 114 -22.69 -16.00 -4.65
C SER A 114 -24.09 -15.40 -4.67
N MET A 115 -24.85 -15.62 -5.75
CA MET A 115 -26.20 -15.05 -5.97
C MET A 115 -27.35 -15.89 -5.38
N THR A 116 -27.10 -16.68 -4.34
CA THR A 116 -28.08 -17.63 -3.78
C THR A 116 -29.32 -16.94 -3.20
N TRP A 117 -29.18 -15.73 -2.65
CA TRP A 117 -30.23 -15.02 -1.91
C TRP A 117 -30.54 -13.63 -2.46
N PHE A 118 -30.29 -13.41 -3.75
CA PHE A 118 -30.48 -12.12 -4.39
C PHE A 118 -31.89 -11.56 -4.14
N PRO A 119 -32.05 -10.26 -3.77
CA PRO A 119 -31.02 -9.21 -3.65
C PRO A 119 -30.45 -9.00 -2.22
N TYR A 120 -30.64 -9.96 -1.31
CA TYR A 120 -30.27 -9.87 0.11
C TYR A 120 -29.04 -10.71 0.46
N ASP A 121 -28.19 -10.99 -0.52
CA ASP A 121 -26.97 -11.76 -0.36
C ASP A 121 -25.85 -10.95 0.29
N GLU A 122 -24.99 -11.65 1.05
CA GLU A 122 -23.76 -11.11 1.60
C GLU A 122 -22.56 -11.64 0.81
N GLN A 123 -21.58 -10.78 0.55
CA GLN A 123 -20.39 -11.11 -0.23
C GLN A 123 -19.12 -10.89 0.59
N VAL A 124 -18.27 -11.91 0.68
CA VAL A 124 -17.00 -11.86 1.41
C VAL A 124 -15.85 -11.96 0.41
N CYS A 125 -15.10 -10.86 0.30
CA CYS A 125 -14.06 -10.70 -0.70
C CYS A 125 -12.69 -10.44 -0.07
N TYR A 126 -11.65 -11.05 -0.63
CA TYR A 126 -10.29 -10.96 -0.10
C TYR A 126 -9.33 -10.34 -1.12
N LEU A 127 -8.68 -9.25 -0.72
CA LEU A 127 -7.56 -8.66 -1.45
C LEU A 127 -6.29 -9.48 -1.16
N LYS A 128 -5.67 -10.03 -2.21
CA LYS A 128 -4.41 -10.79 -2.09
C LYS A 128 -3.24 -9.90 -2.42
N VAL A 129 -2.66 -9.25 -1.41
CA VAL A 129 -1.51 -8.35 -1.57
C VAL A 129 -0.23 -9.03 -1.11
N GLY A 130 0.88 -8.84 -1.84
CA GLY A 130 2.19 -9.24 -1.36
C GLY A 130 3.35 -8.69 -2.20
N VAL A 131 4.54 -9.23 -1.98
CA VAL A 131 5.80 -8.74 -2.58
C VAL A 131 6.41 -9.77 -3.51
N LEU A 132 7.04 -9.29 -4.59
CA LEU A 132 7.82 -10.14 -5.49
C LEU A 132 9.20 -10.51 -4.93
N LYS A 133 9.78 -9.66 -4.08
CA LYS A 133 11.16 -9.82 -3.59
C LYS A 133 11.18 -10.40 -2.17
N LYS A 134 11.91 -11.51 -1.99
CA LYS A 134 12.09 -12.20 -0.69
C LYS A 134 12.75 -11.33 0.40
N CYS A 135 13.50 -10.29 0.03
CA CYS A 135 14.19 -9.40 0.98
C CYS A 135 13.31 -8.24 1.49
N ILE A 136 12.00 -8.31 1.29
CA ILE A 136 11.03 -7.34 1.79
C ILE A 136 10.04 -8.11 2.65
N THR A 137 9.82 -7.64 3.87
CA THR A 137 8.78 -8.16 4.76
C THR A 137 7.69 -7.13 4.86
N VAL A 138 6.45 -7.50 4.52
CA VAL A 138 5.29 -6.61 4.62
C VAL A 138 4.46 -6.96 5.84
N PHE A 139 4.18 -5.96 6.66
CA PHE A 139 3.28 -6.08 7.79
C PHE A 139 1.98 -5.34 7.49
N PRO A 140 0.83 -6.02 7.45
CA PRO A 140 -0.46 -5.33 7.37
C PRO A 140 -0.70 -4.60 8.70
N LEU A 141 -0.85 -3.28 8.62
CA LEU A 141 -1.42 -2.50 9.71
C LEU A 141 -2.94 -2.60 9.59
N LEU A 142 -3.50 -3.67 10.15
CA LEU A 142 -4.91 -3.71 10.46
C LEU A 142 -5.12 -2.76 11.64
N GLU A 143 -5.64 -1.57 11.38
CA GLU A 143 -6.37 -0.91 12.45
C GLU A 143 -7.61 -1.75 12.68
N ALA A 144 -7.66 -2.43 13.83
CA ALA A 144 -8.90 -2.95 14.37
C ALA A 144 -9.80 -1.75 14.63
N HIS A 145 -10.57 -1.31 13.62
CA HIS A 145 -11.65 -0.37 13.82
C HIS A 145 -12.75 -1.15 14.57
N PRO A 146 -13.11 -0.81 15.83
CA PRO A 146 -14.04 -1.62 16.62
C PRO A 146 -15.50 -1.54 16.16
N SER A 147 -15.79 -1.06 14.96
CA SER A 147 -17.14 -0.62 14.61
C SER A 147 -17.39 -0.53 13.10
N LEU A 148 -17.19 -1.63 12.38
CA LEU A 148 -17.88 -1.85 11.10
C LEU A 148 -18.62 -3.19 11.17
N GLN A 149 -19.69 -3.21 11.96
CA GLN A 149 -20.85 -4.04 11.65
C GLN A 149 -21.76 -3.14 10.81
N LEU A 150 -21.92 -3.50 9.54
CA LEU A 150 -23.14 -3.17 8.80
C LEU A 150 -24.13 -4.30 9.06
#